data_AF-A0A383EYU6-F1
#
_entry.id   AF-A0A383EYU6-F1
#
_cell.length_a   1.000
_cell.length_b   1.000
_cell.length_c   1.000
_cell.angle_alpha   90.00
_cell.angle_beta   90.00
_cell.angle_gamma   90.00
#
_symmetry.space_group_name_H-M   'P 1'
#
loop_
_entity.id
_entity.type
_entity.pdbx_description
1 polymer ?
#
loop_
_entity_poly.entity_id
_entity_poly.type
_entity_poly.pdbx_seq_one_letter_code
_entity_poly.pdbx_strand_id
1 'polypeptide(L)'
;MATLRKRRKLWYARVRWYEKNDPYQKEKMIPLRTPSKVEAMERLSQVNKVVADIKDGMVFSFPWLTDSKYTTVKRFILLDAVKQYGDHRSKLGLRPKTMELNNGGIDHFLRSVGANLPLEKVDTDHILLFIGYLKARELSITTITYT
;
A
#
# COMPACT_ATOMS: atom_id res chain seq x y z
N MET A 1 -17.46 -14.91 -7.60
CA MET A 1 -16.31 -15.77 -7.25
C MET A 1 -15.16 -15.55 -8.23
N ALA A 2 -13.95 -15.97 -7.86
CA ALA A 2 -12.79 -16.03 -8.74
C ALA A 2 -12.78 -17.34 -9.55
N THR A 3 -12.17 -17.30 -10.74
CA THR A 3 -12.02 -18.48 -11.61
C THR A 3 -10.55 -18.77 -11.88
N LEU A 4 -10.15 -20.05 -12.00
CA LEU A 4 -8.80 -20.38 -12.44
C LEU A 4 -8.57 -20.00 -13.90
N ARG A 5 -7.37 -19.47 -14.17
CA ARG A 5 -6.87 -19.23 -15.52
C ARG A 5 -5.41 -19.66 -15.59
N LYS A 6 -5.09 -20.53 -16.54
CA LYS A 6 -3.70 -20.92 -16.82
C LYS A 6 -3.07 -19.86 -17.72
N ARG A 7 -1.86 -19.38 -17.39
CA ARG A 7 -1.02 -18.58 -18.29
C ARG A 7 0.37 -19.19 -18.32
N ARG A 8 0.78 -19.65 -19.52
CA ARG A 8 2.02 -20.42 -19.72
C ARG A 8 2.03 -21.63 -18.77
N LYS A 9 3.03 -21.72 -17.90
CA LYS A 9 3.21 -22.82 -16.94
C LYS A 9 2.52 -22.60 -15.60
N LEU A 10 2.01 -21.39 -15.30
CA LEU A 10 1.51 -21.03 -13.97
C LEU A 10 0.01 -20.73 -13.96
N TRP A 11 -0.62 -20.98 -12.81
CA TRP A 11 -2.02 -20.68 -12.54
C TRP A 11 -2.22 -19.29 -11.93
N TYR A 12 -3.36 -18.69 -12.27
CA TYR A 12 -3.83 -17.41 -11.77
C TYR A 12 -5.28 -17.52 -11.31
N ALA A 13 -5.61 -16.85 -10.22
CA ALA A 13 -7.00 -16.59 -9.84
C ALA A 13 -7.47 -15.31 -10.54
N ARG A 14 -8.49 -15.43 -11.37
CA ARG A 14 -9.10 -14.31 -12.09
C ARG A 14 -10.35 -13.85 -11.35
N VAL A 15 -10.34 -12.61 -10.88
CA VAL A 15 -11.49 -11.92 -10.28
C VAL A 15 -12.04 -10.94 -11.31
N ARG A 16 -13.36 -10.95 -11.52
CA ARG A 16 -14.06 -10.05 -12.46
C ARG A 16 -15.17 -9.30 -11.75
N TRP A 17 -15.33 -8.02 -12.07
CA TRP A 17 -16.41 -7.16 -11.57
C TRP A 17 -16.71 -6.02 -12.53
N TYR A 18 -17.84 -5.36 -12.29
CA TYR A 18 -18.23 -4.11 -12.93
C TYR A 18 -18.17 -3.02 -11.86
N GLU A 19 -17.71 -1.84 -12.25
CA GLU A 19 -17.82 -0.66 -11.40
C GLU A 19 -19.13 0.07 -11.67
N LYS A 20 -19.61 0.81 -10.66
CA LYS A 20 -20.83 1.59 -10.81
C LYS A 20 -20.60 2.66 -11.87
N ASN A 21 -21.44 2.66 -12.91
CA ASN A 21 -21.37 3.56 -14.07
C ASN A 21 -20.22 3.28 -15.07
N ASP A 22 -19.53 2.14 -14.96
CA ASP A 22 -18.54 1.72 -15.96
C ASP A 22 -19.11 0.55 -16.80
N PRO A 23 -19.33 0.72 -18.12
CA PRO A 23 -19.79 -0.37 -18.97
C PRO A 23 -18.70 -1.44 -19.20
N TYR A 24 -17.44 -1.15 -18.87
CA TYR A 24 -16.32 -2.06 -19.09
C TYR A 24 -16.10 -2.99 -17.88
N GLN A 25 -16.04 -4.29 -18.15
CA GLN A 25 -15.71 -5.29 -17.14
C GLN A 25 -14.24 -5.17 -16.73
N LYS A 26 -13.99 -4.97 -15.44
CA LYS A 26 -12.63 -5.01 -14.89
C LYS A 26 -12.25 -6.43 -14.52
N GLU A 27 -10.98 -6.78 -14.75
CA GLU A 27 -10.40 -8.04 -14.30
C GLU A 27 -9.09 -7.84 -13.54
N LYS A 28 -8.93 -8.59 -12.44
CA LYS A 28 -7.70 -8.70 -11.68
C LYS A 28 -7.23 -10.14 -11.70
N MET A 29 -5.97 -10.33 -12.07
CA MET A 29 -5.31 -11.63 -12.07
C MET A 29 -4.33 -11.70 -10.91
N ILE A 30 -4.63 -12.56 -9.94
CA ILE A 30 -3.77 -12.82 -8.79
C ILE A 30 -2.92 -14.06 -9.12
N PRO A 31 -1.59 -13.95 -9.17
CA PRO A 31 -0.73 -15.09 -9.43
C PRO A 31 -0.86 -16.10 -8.30
N LEU A 32 -1.05 -17.38 -8.65
CA LEU A 32 -1.06 -18.47 -7.68
C LEU A 32 0.31 -19.13 -7.55
N ARG A 33 1.32 -18.74 -8.34
CA ARG A 33 2.71 -19.25 -8.29
C ARG A 33 2.82 -20.77 -8.16
N THR A 34 1.98 -21.51 -8.88
CA THR A 34 2.08 -22.97 -8.97
C THR A 34 1.72 -23.45 -10.38
N PRO A 35 2.39 -24.48 -10.91
CA PRO A 35 1.97 -25.21 -12.09
C PRO A 35 0.94 -26.33 -11.78
N SER A 36 0.84 -26.77 -10.52
CA SER A 36 -0.05 -27.85 -10.10
C SER A 36 -1.50 -27.37 -10.05
N LYS A 37 -2.41 -28.10 -10.71
CA LYS A 37 -3.84 -27.77 -10.70
C LYS A 37 -4.46 -27.96 -9.31
N VAL A 38 -3.99 -28.96 -8.55
CA VAL A 38 -4.49 -29.27 -7.20
C VAL A 38 -4.17 -28.13 -6.25
N GLU A 39 -2.89 -27.76 -6.16
CA GLU A 39 -2.43 -26.63 -5.35
C GLU A 39 -3.06 -25.30 -5.80
N ALA A 40 -3.28 -25.13 -7.11
CA ALA A 40 -3.98 -23.96 -7.63
C ALA A 40 -5.44 -23.88 -7.13
N MET A 41 -6.13 -25.01 -6.98
CA MET A 41 -7.50 -25.01 -6.43
C MET A 41 -7.51 -24.68 -4.94
N GLU A 42 -6.56 -25.18 -4.17
CA GLU A 42 -6.43 -24.83 -2.75
C GLU A 42 -6.21 -23.32 -2.56
N ARG A 43 -5.26 -22.75 -3.32
CA ARG A 43 -4.98 -21.31 -3.32
C ARG A 43 -6.17 -20.49 -3.85
N LEU A 44 -6.89 -20.99 -4.86
CA LEU A 44 -8.12 -20.35 -5.36
C LEU A 44 -9.20 -20.28 -4.27
N SER A 45 -9.37 -21.35 -3.48
CA SER A 45 -10.33 -21.36 -2.36
C SER A 45 -10.01 -20.25 -1.36
N GLN A 46 -8.73 -20.01 -1.06
CA GLN A 46 -8.31 -18.89 -0.20
C GLN A 46 -8.62 -17.53 -0.83
N VAL A 47 -8.37 -17.34 -2.13
CA VAL A 47 -8.73 -16.10 -2.83
C VAL A 47 -10.24 -15.88 -2.79
N ASN A 48 -11.04 -16.94 -3.01
CA ASN A 48 -12.50 -16.87 -3.02
C ASN A 48 -13.11 -16.33 -1.73
N LYS A 49 -12.48 -16.58 -0.57
CA LYS A 49 -12.93 -16.06 0.74
C LYS A 49 -12.92 -14.53 0.81
N VAL A 50 -12.02 -13.87 0.08
CA VAL A 50 -11.81 -12.41 0.11
C VAL A 50 -12.19 -11.73 -1.21
N VAL A 51 -12.92 -12.42 -2.10
CA VAL A 51 -13.29 -11.87 -3.42
C VAL A 51 -14.19 -10.65 -3.31
N ALA A 52 -15.09 -10.60 -2.32
CA ALA A 52 -15.94 -9.43 -2.10
C ALA A 52 -15.09 -8.20 -1.79
N ASP A 53 -14.22 -8.30 -0.78
CA ASP A 53 -13.31 -7.23 -0.37
C ASP A 53 -12.36 -6.79 -1.50
N ILE A 54 -11.87 -7.74 -2.31
CA ILE A 54 -11.04 -7.42 -3.48
C ILE A 54 -11.80 -6.56 -4.50
N LYS A 55 -13.10 -6.81 -4.68
CA LYS A 55 -13.94 -6.01 -5.60
C LYS A 55 -14.24 -4.64 -5.02
N ASP A 56 -14.32 -4.53 -3.70
CA ASP A 56 -14.48 -3.27 -2.98
C ASP A 56 -13.17 -2.46 -2.90
N GLY A 57 -12.11 -2.94 -3.56
CA GLY A 57 -10.85 -2.23 -3.71
C GLY A 57 -9.76 -2.63 -2.73
N MET A 58 -10.05 -3.54 -1.79
CA MET A 58 -9.02 -4.01 -0.86
C MET A 58 -7.93 -4.81 -1.60
N VAL A 59 -6.69 -4.64 -1.14
CA VAL A 59 -5.54 -5.36 -1.65
C VAL A 59 -5.10 -6.37 -0.61
N PHE A 60 -4.85 -7.61 -1.04
CA PHE A 60 -4.42 -8.68 -0.14
C PHE A 60 -3.05 -9.21 -0.55
N SER A 61 -2.27 -9.57 0.47
CA SER A 61 -1.02 -10.29 0.37
C SER A 61 -1.28 -11.75 0.75
N PHE A 62 -1.12 -12.66 -0.21
CA PHE A 62 -1.35 -14.08 0.01
C PHE A 62 -0.06 -14.79 0.46
N PRO A 63 -0.15 -15.93 1.19
CA PRO A 63 1.02 -16.63 1.72
C PRO A 63 2.04 -17.08 0.68
N TRP A 64 1.62 -17.35 -0.56
CA TRP A 64 2.54 -17.72 -1.64
C TRP A 64 3.18 -16.50 -2.34
N LEU A 65 2.76 -15.28 -2.00
CA LEU A 65 3.28 -14.03 -2.54
C LEU A 65 4.22 -13.30 -1.58
N THR A 66 4.26 -13.71 -0.31
CA THR A 66 5.00 -13.07 0.77
C THR A 66 5.62 -14.12 1.70
N ASP A 67 6.49 -13.72 2.61
CA ASP A 67 7.06 -14.63 3.62
C ASP A 67 6.08 -14.91 4.79
N SER A 68 4.87 -14.32 4.76
CA SER A 68 3.82 -14.55 5.75
C SER A 68 3.13 -15.90 5.54
N LYS A 69 2.81 -16.61 6.62
CA LYS A 69 1.97 -17.81 6.58
C LYS A 69 0.47 -17.50 6.39
N TYR A 70 0.06 -16.26 6.62
CA TYR A 70 -1.33 -15.83 6.61
C TYR A 70 -1.62 -14.86 5.48
N THR A 71 -2.86 -14.90 4.98
CA THR A 71 -3.37 -13.85 4.07
C THR A 71 -3.57 -12.57 4.87
N THR A 72 -2.94 -11.48 4.46
CA THR A 72 -3.03 -10.19 5.15
C THR A 72 -3.59 -9.12 4.21
N VAL A 73 -4.28 -8.14 4.78
CA VAL A 73 -4.70 -6.95 4.03
C VAL A 73 -3.47 -6.06 3.83
N LYS A 74 -3.15 -5.75 2.57
CA LYS A 74 -2.12 -4.78 2.22
C LYS A 74 -2.70 -3.39 2.45
N ARG A 75 -2.26 -2.76 3.54
CA ARG A 75 -2.62 -1.37 3.86
C ARG A 75 -1.71 -0.41 3.11
N PHE A 76 -2.26 0.71 2.68
CA PHE A 76 -1.47 1.82 2.15
C PHE A 76 -0.81 2.53 3.33
N ILE A 77 0.49 2.31 3.52
CA ILE A 77 1.25 2.84 4.66
C ILE A 77 1.90 4.18 4.32
N LEU A 78 2.32 4.92 5.34
CA LEU A 78 3.01 6.19 5.20
C LEU A 78 4.21 6.11 4.25
N LEU A 79 5.02 5.05 4.34
CA LEU A 79 6.16 4.86 3.44
C LEU A 79 5.74 4.79 1.96
N ASP A 80 4.61 4.15 1.65
CA ASP A 80 4.10 4.09 0.28
C ASP A 80 3.60 5.46 -0.19
N ALA A 81 2.95 6.23 0.70
CA ALA A 81 2.51 7.59 0.43
C ALA A 81 3.70 8.53 0.14
N VAL A 82 4.77 8.43 0.91
CA VAL A 82 5.99 9.23 0.74
C VAL A 82 6.68 8.92 -0.59
N LYS A 83 6.76 7.64 -0.98
CA LYS A 83 7.31 7.25 -2.30
C LYS A 83 6.47 7.83 -3.43
N GLN A 84 5.15 7.71 -3.37
CA GLN A 84 4.26 8.31 -4.39
C GLN A 84 4.40 9.83 -4.46
N TYR A 85 4.51 10.51 -3.31
CA TYR A 85 4.76 11.94 -3.24
C TYR A 85 6.09 12.31 -3.91
N GLY A 86 7.18 11.60 -3.60
CA GLY A 86 8.50 11.82 -4.20
C GLY A 86 8.51 11.60 -5.72
N ASP A 87 7.89 10.53 -6.20
CA ASP A 87 7.76 10.21 -7.63
C ASP A 87 6.95 11.27 -8.40
N HIS A 88 5.93 11.83 -7.77
CA HIS A 88 5.16 12.93 -8.36
C HIS A 88 5.98 14.23 -8.37
N ARG A 89 6.63 14.56 -7.25
CA ARG A 89 7.41 15.79 -7.08
C ARG A 89 8.64 15.86 -7.97
N SER A 90 9.32 14.74 -8.21
CA SER A 90 10.49 14.70 -9.10
C SER A 90 10.14 15.06 -10.55
N LYS A 91 8.92 14.73 -10.99
CA LYS A 91 8.42 15.07 -12.33
C LYS A 91 8.08 16.55 -12.49
N LEU A 92 7.92 17.29 -11.40
CA LEU A 92 7.60 18.72 -11.41
C LEU A 92 8.83 19.62 -11.56
N GLY A 93 10.04 19.06 -11.68
CA GLY A 93 11.26 19.84 -11.93
C GLY A 93 11.62 20.79 -10.79
N LEU A 94 11.31 20.44 -9.53
CA LEU A 94 11.56 21.29 -8.38
C LEU A 94 13.05 21.48 -8.11
N ARG A 95 13.41 22.65 -7.55
CA ARG A 95 14.78 22.93 -7.12
C ARG A 95 15.21 21.89 -6.06
N PRO A 96 16.42 21.29 -6.19
CA PRO A 96 16.89 20.25 -5.26
C PRO A 96 16.78 20.65 -3.78
N LYS A 97 17.14 21.89 -3.45
CA LYS A 97 17.09 22.41 -2.07
C LYS A 97 15.67 22.40 -1.47
N THR A 98 14.64 22.64 -2.28
CA THR A 98 13.23 22.59 -1.85
C THR A 98 12.81 21.13 -1.60
N MET A 99 13.30 20.21 -2.42
CA MET A 99 13.03 18.78 -2.26
C MET A 99 13.73 18.22 -1.02
N GLU A 100 14.98 18.61 -0.75
CA GLU A 100 15.72 18.25 0.46
C GLU A 100 15.01 18.70 1.75
N LEU A 101 14.56 19.95 1.79
CA LEU A 101 13.82 20.48 2.95
C LEU A 101 12.53 19.69 3.21
N ASN A 102 11.73 19.46 2.17
CA ASN A 102 10.50 18.68 2.28
C ASN A 102 10.77 17.24 2.74
N ASN A 103 11.81 16.61 2.20
CA ASN A 103 12.20 15.25 2.58
C ASN A 103 12.68 15.19 4.03
N GLY A 104 13.35 16.24 4.54
CA GLY A 104 13.75 16.33 5.94
C GLY A 104 12.55 16.33 6.90
N GLY A 105 11.52 17.13 6.60
CA GLY A 105 10.28 17.14 7.38
C GLY A 105 9.55 15.79 7.36
N ILE A 106 9.43 15.20 6.16
CA ILE A 106 8.84 13.86 5.98
C ILE A 106 9.62 12.79 6.74
N ASP A 107 10.96 12.81 6.70
CA ASP A 107 11.81 11.85 7.44
C ASP A 107 11.59 11.99 8.96
N HIS A 108 11.51 13.21 9.48
CA HIS A 108 11.17 13.42 10.89
C HIS A 108 9.77 12.88 11.22
N PHE A 109 8.79 13.11 10.36
CA PHE A 109 7.45 12.57 10.55
C PHE A 109 7.48 11.03 10.60
N LEU A 110 8.07 10.37 9.60
CA LEU A 110 8.19 8.90 9.55
C LEU A 110 8.93 8.31 10.76
N ARG A 111 9.98 8.99 11.26
CA ARG A 111 10.70 8.56 12.47
C ARG A 111 9.89 8.73 13.74
N SER A 112 9.02 9.73 13.81
CA SER A 112 8.19 9.99 14.97
C SER A 112 7.00 9.04 15.10
N VAL A 113 6.29 8.76 13.99
CA VAL A 113 5.04 7.98 14.00
C VAL A 113 5.19 6.55 13.47
N GLY A 114 6.30 6.26 12.81
CA GLY A 114 6.61 4.96 12.22
C GLY A 114 6.19 4.83 10.75
N ALA A 115 7.12 4.39 9.91
CA ALA A 115 6.92 4.31 8.46
C ALA A 115 5.85 3.29 8.00
N ASN A 116 5.55 2.29 8.84
CA ASN A 116 4.56 1.24 8.57
C ASN A 116 3.14 1.59 9.04
N LEU A 117 2.92 2.80 9.58
CA LEU A 117 1.59 3.25 9.98
C LEU A 117 0.68 3.32 8.73
N PRO A 118 -0.51 2.70 8.74
CA PRO A 118 -1.50 2.89 7.68
C PRO A 118 -1.89 4.37 7.57
N LEU A 119 -1.88 4.93 6.36
CA LEU A 119 -2.19 6.34 6.15
C LEU A 119 -3.58 6.72 6.68
N GLU A 120 -4.55 5.80 6.58
CA GLU A 120 -5.92 5.95 7.10
C GLU A 120 -6.01 6.06 8.64
N LYS A 121 -4.93 5.73 9.36
CA LYS A 121 -4.86 5.78 10.82
C LYS A 121 -4.16 7.03 11.34
N VAL A 122 -3.66 7.90 10.45
CA VAL A 122 -3.08 9.17 10.87
C VAL A 122 -4.20 10.06 11.42
N ASP A 123 -4.04 10.47 12.67
CA ASP A 123 -4.94 11.37 13.38
C ASP A 123 -4.15 12.44 14.14
N THR A 124 -4.84 13.23 14.96
CA THR A 124 -4.24 14.34 15.71
C THR A 124 -3.16 13.88 16.70
N ASP A 125 -3.26 12.70 17.28
CA ASP A 125 -2.27 12.20 18.24
C ASP A 125 -0.92 11.96 17.55
N HIS A 126 -0.95 11.47 16.32
CA HIS A 126 0.25 11.31 15.49
C HIS A 126 0.91 12.66 15.16
N ILE A 127 0.13 13.71 14.94
CA ILE A 127 0.64 15.08 14.74
C ILE A 127 1.27 15.62 16.03
N LEU A 128 0.64 15.38 17.18
CA LEU A 128 1.19 15.79 18.48
C LEU A 128 2.49 15.04 18.81
N LEU A 129 2.56 13.75 18.50
CA LEU A 129 3.79 12.94 18.61
C LEU A 129 4.91 13.51 17.73
N PHE A 130 4.58 13.90 16.50
CA PHE A 130 5.54 14.55 15.60
C PHE A 130 6.05 15.89 16.15
N ILE A 131 5.16 16.76 16.64
CA ILE A 131 5.57 18.03 17.27
C ILE A 131 6.46 17.78 18.49
N GLY A 132 6.10 16.81 19.34
CA GLY A 132 6.91 16.40 20.49
C GLY A 132 8.29 15.89 20.08
N TYR A 133 8.36 15.10 19.00
CA TYR A 133 9.61 14.62 18.42
C TYR A 133 10.50 15.76 17.93
N LEU A 134 9.94 16.77 17.24
CA LEU A 134 10.71 17.93 16.78
C LEU A 134 11.22 18.78 17.95
N LYS A 135 10.40 18.99 19.00
CA LYS A 135 10.80 19.69 20.22
C LYS A 135 11.93 18.98 20.95
N ALA A 136 11.87 17.66 21.06
CA ALA A 136 12.93 16.84 21.68
C ALA A 136 14.26 16.91 20.92
N ARG A 137 14.24 17.36 19.66
CA ARG A 137 15.44 17.62 18.84
C ARG A 137 15.89 19.08 18.86
N GLU A 138 15.32 19.89 19.75
CA GLU A 138 15.65 21.30 19.96
C GLU A 138 15.49 22.17 18.69
N LEU A 139 14.59 21.79 17.79
CA LEU A 139 14.27 22.60 16.61
C LEU A 139 13.54 23.87 17.03
N SER A 140 13.84 24.98 16.35
CA SER A 140 13.19 26.26 16.63
C SER A 140 11.67 26.19 16.40
N ILE A 141 10.90 26.99 17.14
CA ILE A 141 9.44 27.09 16.97
C ILE A 141 9.10 27.45 15.51
N THR A 142 9.90 28.33 14.90
CA THR A 142 9.78 28.69 13.48
C THR A 142 9.93 27.45 12.60
N THR A 143 10.99 26.66 12.78
CA THR A 143 11.19 25.40 12.04
C THR A 143 10.03 24.45 12.23
N ILE A 144 9.57 24.24 13.47
CA ILE A 144 8.45 23.35 13.80
C ILE A 144 7.15 23.79 13.08
N THR A 145 6.94 25.10 12.93
CA THR A 145 5.73 25.64 12.30
C THR A 145 5.72 25.46 10.77
N TYR A 146 6.89 25.45 10.14
CA TYR A 146 7.03 25.33 8.68
C TYR A 146 7.36 23.92 8.19
N THR A 147 7.47 22.94 9.09
CA THR A 147 7.76 21.53 8.80
C THR A 147 6.49 20.70 8.87
#